data_AF-U5VS48-F1
#
_entry.id   AF-U5VS48-F1
#
_cell.length_a   1.000
_cell.length_b   1.000
_cell.length_c   1.000
_cell.angle_alpha   90.00
_cell.angle_beta   90.00
_cell.angle_gamma   90.00
#
_symmetry.space_group_name_H-M   'P 1'
#
loop_
_entity.id
_entity.type
_entity.pdbx_description
1 polymer ?
#
loop_
_entity_poly.entity_id
_entity_poly.type
_entity_poly.pdbx_seq_one_letter_code
_entity_poly.pdbx_strand_id
1 'polypeptide(L)'
;MARVHGGEIAALVRADLRHLAPDLLRWHLPRIAPDGLLRPGLTISLSRYAGSKVQLVARTPPGWADGGQRFSLAVWDGAGAEPHPDRRFRLDLHRHLWDARRSPELRDRSAGCWPAEARILLGGDGVFVVRAGARRRVTLELSAGGIRRVPDSAARVPMLPDAATWVAPDRALLRAGLMSPDLLHPLVAAALAPDHVRKPAAAGTSGPRPVRCRGAEHRIGLVGGVLAPLDHSADEIRREELLVALSGTPLPCLQAIDAAHRSPESLVDVRARLDHGDAAGALAVVEDLLGPDALLRSGALHDELETAAQRRVAYGLFRSGLAGVGLKTPARARRPRNMRSHPRHTMAR
;
A
#
# COMPACT_ATOMS: atom_id res chain seq x y z
N MET A 1 8.63 -28.06 -4.59
CA MET A 1 7.37 -28.41 -3.90
C MET A 1 7.14 -29.91 -3.82
N ALA A 2 6.51 -30.60 -4.79
CA ALA A 2 6.21 -32.04 -4.66
C ALA A 2 7.45 -32.93 -4.45
N ARG A 3 8.55 -32.63 -5.15
CA ARG A 3 9.83 -33.35 -5.01
C ARG A 3 10.53 -33.12 -3.66
N VAL A 4 10.30 -31.97 -3.01
CA VAL A 4 11.07 -31.53 -1.82
C VAL A 4 10.26 -31.69 -0.53
N HIS A 5 8.93 -31.52 -0.58
CA HIS A 5 8.05 -31.55 0.59
C HIS A 5 6.92 -32.59 0.46
N GLY A 6 6.98 -33.47 -0.53
CA GLY A 6 5.95 -34.48 -0.77
C GLY A 6 4.72 -33.98 -1.54
N GLY A 7 3.98 -34.93 -2.11
CA GLY A 7 2.80 -34.67 -2.95
C GLY A 7 1.62 -34.07 -2.17
N GLU A 8 1.41 -34.53 -0.94
CA GLU A 8 0.32 -34.09 -0.07
C GLU A 8 0.43 -32.60 0.30
N ILE A 9 1.57 -32.16 0.83
CA ILE A 9 1.82 -30.74 1.15
C ILE A 9 1.70 -29.88 -0.11
N ALA A 10 2.23 -30.35 -1.24
CA ALA A 10 2.11 -29.62 -2.49
C ALA A 10 0.65 -29.49 -2.96
N ALA A 11 -0.22 -30.47 -2.70
CA ALA A 11 -1.64 -30.39 -2.98
C ALA A 11 -2.34 -29.37 -2.07
N LEU A 12 -2.04 -29.37 -0.77
CA LEU A 12 -2.58 -28.42 0.19
C LEU A 12 -2.19 -26.97 -0.15
N VAL A 13 -0.92 -26.73 -0.49
CA VAL A 13 -0.44 -25.40 -0.91
C VAL A 13 -1.17 -24.93 -2.17
N ARG A 14 -1.33 -25.81 -3.17
CA ARG A 14 -2.07 -25.45 -4.40
C ARG A 14 -3.54 -25.16 -4.11
N ALA A 15 -4.16 -25.91 -3.20
CA ALA A 15 -5.54 -25.66 -2.79
C ALA A 15 -5.68 -24.27 -2.13
N ASP A 16 -4.78 -23.90 -1.22
CA ASP A 16 -4.78 -22.58 -0.59
C ASP A 16 -4.54 -21.46 -1.63
N LEU A 17 -3.62 -21.64 -2.57
CA LEU A 17 -3.34 -20.65 -3.63
C LEU A 17 -4.50 -20.44 -4.61
N ARG A 18 -5.33 -21.46 -4.88
CA ARG A 18 -6.52 -21.32 -5.74
C ARG A 18 -7.59 -20.41 -5.14
N HIS A 19 -7.59 -20.25 -3.82
CA HIS A 19 -8.58 -19.44 -3.10
C HIS A 19 -8.00 -18.17 -2.48
N LEU A 20 -6.70 -17.91 -2.73
CA LEU A 20 -6.07 -16.65 -2.37
C LEU A 20 -6.73 -15.50 -3.15
N ALA A 21 -7.21 -14.49 -2.42
CA ALA A 21 -7.63 -13.21 -2.95
C ALA A 21 -6.49 -12.19 -2.71
N PRO A 22 -5.64 -11.89 -3.73
CA PRO A 22 -4.45 -11.06 -3.53
C PRO A 22 -4.77 -9.63 -3.10
N ASP A 23 -5.86 -9.05 -3.63
CA ASP A 23 -6.30 -7.70 -3.27
C ASP A 23 -6.85 -7.64 -1.85
N LEU A 24 -7.54 -8.69 -1.41
CA LEU A 24 -7.98 -8.83 -0.02
C LEU A 24 -6.80 -8.95 0.94
N LEU A 25 -5.80 -9.76 0.57
CA LEU A 25 -4.56 -9.86 1.34
C LEU A 25 -3.87 -8.50 1.42
N ARG A 26 -3.71 -7.81 0.27
CA ARG A 26 -3.10 -6.47 0.19
C ARG A 26 -3.82 -5.44 1.06
N TRP A 27 -5.15 -5.53 1.12
CA TRP A 27 -5.99 -4.66 1.95
C TRP A 27 -5.60 -4.76 3.43
N HIS A 28 -5.38 -5.98 3.92
CA HIS A 28 -5.13 -6.27 5.35
C HIS A 28 -3.65 -6.45 5.72
N LEU A 29 -2.72 -6.34 4.78
CA LEU A 29 -1.30 -6.39 5.10
C LEU A 29 -0.91 -5.25 6.06
N PRO A 30 0.00 -5.47 7.02
CA PRO A 30 0.37 -4.46 8.00
C PRO A 30 0.91 -3.19 7.34
N ARG A 31 0.45 -2.03 7.82
CA ARG A 31 0.82 -0.70 7.29
C ARG A 31 1.54 0.15 8.35
N ILE A 32 2.25 1.17 7.90
CA ILE A 32 2.92 2.16 8.75
C ILE A 32 2.32 3.55 8.53
N ALA A 33 2.18 4.30 9.62
CA ALA A 33 1.81 5.71 9.59
C ALA A 33 3.02 6.60 9.25
N PRO A 34 2.80 7.84 8.75
CA PRO A 34 1.50 8.44 8.43
C PRO A 34 0.96 8.03 7.05
N ASP A 35 1.85 7.63 6.14
CA ASP A 35 1.56 7.50 4.71
C ASP A 35 0.75 6.25 4.33
N GLY A 36 0.44 5.37 5.29
CA GLY A 36 -0.36 4.17 5.06
C GLY A 36 0.34 3.09 4.22
N LEU A 37 1.65 3.19 4.02
CA LEU A 37 2.41 2.25 3.19
C LEU A 37 2.54 0.88 3.87
N LEU A 38 2.69 -0.19 3.08
CA LEU A 38 2.98 -1.52 3.58
C LEU A 38 4.25 -1.49 4.44
N ARG A 39 4.18 -2.15 5.59
CA ARG A 39 5.29 -2.29 6.50
C ARG A 39 6.40 -3.10 5.83
N PRO A 40 7.61 -2.57 5.66
CA PRO A 40 8.68 -3.25 4.93
C PRO A 40 9.31 -4.38 5.76
N GLY A 41 9.88 -5.36 5.05
CA GLY A 41 10.75 -6.41 5.62
C GLY A 41 10.04 -7.42 6.53
N LEU A 42 8.77 -7.73 6.27
CA LEU A 42 8.02 -8.74 7.01
C LEU A 42 7.99 -10.06 6.25
N THR A 43 8.10 -11.16 6.99
CA THR A 43 7.63 -12.49 6.57
C THR A 43 6.38 -12.81 7.38
N ILE A 44 5.23 -12.97 6.72
CA ILE A 44 3.91 -13.11 7.34
C ILE A 44 3.38 -14.51 7.00
N SER A 45 3.04 -15.29 8.02
CA SER A 45 2.46 -16.62 7.80
C SER A 45 1.01 -16.50 7.32
N LEU A 46 0.70 -17.10 6.16
CA LEU A 46 -0.67 -17.21 5.62
C LEU A 46 -1.30 -18.55 5.96
N SER A 47 -0.51 -19.63 5.96
CA SER A 47 -0.97 -20.99 6.25
C SER A 47 0.17 -21.84 6.76
N ARG A 48 -0.13 -22.74 7.71
CA ARG A 48 0.81 -23.72 8.27
C ARG A 48 0.26 -25.11 8.00
N TYR A 49 1.09 -26.01 7.47
CA TYR A 49 0.66 -27.36 7.11
C TYR A 49 1.05 -28.32 8.23
N ALA A 50 0.05 -29.00 8.80
CA ALA A 50 0.23 -29.92 9.92
C ALA A 50 1.22 -31.04 9.57
N GLY A 51 1.96 -31.53 10.58
CA GLY A 51 3.00 -32.54 10.37
C GLY A 51 4.25 -32.03 9.63
N SER A 52 4.35 -30.73 9.37
CA SER A 52 5.47 -30.12 8.63
C SER A 52 5.91 -28.77 9.20
N LYS A 53 7.16 -28.39 8.90
CA LYS A 53 7.68 -27.03 9.13
C LYS A 53 7.26 -26.06 8.01
N VAL A 54 6.70 -26.58 6.92
CA VAL A 54 6.30 -25.81 5.74
C VAL A 54 5.16 -24.85 6.06
N GLN A 55 5.31 -23.62 5.59
CA GLN A 55 4.34 -22.54 5.70
C GLN A 55 4.25 -21.81 4.36
N LEU A 56 3.03 -21.44 3.96
CA LEU A 56 2.82 -20.44 2.92
C LEU A 56 2.96 -19.07 3.56
N VAL A 57 3.82 -18.21 3.01
CA VAL A 57 4.10 -16.88 3.57
C VAL A 57 3.95 -15.78 2.53
N ALA A 58 3.54 -14.60 2.99
CA ALA A 58 3.65 -13.34 2.26
C ALA A 58 4.89 -12.58 2.74
N ARG A 59 5.63 -11.96 1.82
CA ARG A 59 6.84 -11.19 2.12
C ARG A 59 6.71 -9.77 1.63
N THR A 60 6.88 -8.81 2.53
CA THR A 60 7.03 -7.41 2.13
C THR A 60 8.50 -7.11 1.90
N PRO A 61 8.84 -6.39 0.81
CA PRO A 61 10.22 -6.05 0.52
C PRO A 61 10.82 -5.21 1.64
N PRO A 62 12.13 -5.34 1.91
CA PRO A 62 12.84 -4.40 2.78
C PRO A 62 12.82 -3.00 2.15
N GLY A 63 13.07 -1.96 2.95
CA GLY A 63 12.90 -0.57 2.50
C GLY A 63 13.78 -0.15 1.31
N TRP A 64 14.89 -0.84 1.04
CA TRP A 64 15.73 -0.59 -0.14
C TRP A 64 15.14 -1.18 -1.43
N ALA A 65 14.22 -2.14 -1.31
CA ALA A 65 13.54 -2.82 -2.42
C ALA A 65 12.05 -2.45 -2.49
N ASP A 66 11.67 -1.31 -1.91
CA ASP A 66 10.28 -0.89 -1.81
C ASP A 66 9.66 -0.78 -3.21
N GLY A 67 8.84 -1.78 -3.56
CA GLY A 67 8.24 -1.95 -4.87
C GLY A 67 6.92 -1.21 -5.05
N GLY A 68 6.63 -0.19 -4.24
CA GLY A 68 5.36 0.55 -4.30
C GLY A 68 4.20 -0.33 -3.83
N GLN A 69 4.21 -0.73 -2.55
CA GLN A 69 3.22 -1.63 -1.93
C GLN A 69 3.18 -3.06 -2.48
N ARG A 70 4.18 -3.49 -3.24
CA ARG A 70 4.26 -4.89 -3.71
C ARG A 70 4.72 -5.82 -2.59
N PHE A 71 4.26 -7.07 -2.65
CA PHE A 71 4.70 -8.17 -1.79
C PHE A 71 4.84 -9.42 -2.65
N SER A 72 5.57 -10.43 -2.17
CA SER A 72 5.72 -11.72 -2.84
C SER A 72 5.14 -12.84 -2.00
N LEU A 73 4.78 -13.95 -2.65
CA LEU A 73 4.45 -15.19 -1.98
C LEU A 73 5.66 -16.11 -2.03
N ALA A 74 5.90 -16.83 -0.94
CA ALA A 74 6.95 -17.82 -0.85
C ALA A 74 6.49 -18.99 0.02
N VAL A 75 7.23 -20.09 -0.09
CA VAL A 75 7.12 -21.21 0.83
C VAL A 75 8.29 -21.14 1.78
N TRP A 76 8.01 -21.16 3.08
CA TRP A 76 9.02 -21.15 4.13
C TRP A 76 9.00 -22.52 4.81
N ASP A 77 10.14 -23.19 4.88
CA ASP A 77 10.29 -24.52 5.49
C ASP A 77 11.28 -24.53 6.66
N GLY A 78 11.85 -23.36 7.00
CA GLY A 78 12.87 -23.19 8.02
C GLY A 78 14.29 -23.57 7.57
N ALA A 79 14.49 -23.91 6.29
CA ALA A 79 15.79 -24.13 5.70
C ALA A 79 16.33 -22.82 5.10
N GLY A 80 17.53 -22.41 5.54
CA GLY A 80 18.23 -21.25 4.99
C GLY A 80 18.17 -19.98 5.84
N ALA A 81 18.80 -18.91 5.35
CA ALA A 81 18.96 -17.64 6.03
C ALA A 81 17.72 -16.72 5.93
N GLU A 82 16.56 -17.28 5.54
CA GLU A 82 15.35 -16.49 5.33
C GLU A 82 14.77 -15.99 6.67
N PRO A 83 14.28 -14.73 6.74
CA PRO A 83 13.68 -14.21 7.96
C PRO A 83 12.51 -15.07 8.42
N HIS A 84 12.51 -15.41 9.71
CA HIS A 84 11.45 -16.20 10.33
C HIS A 84 10.10 -15.46 10.25
N PRO A 85 8.98 -16.17 10.07
CA PRO A 85 7.65 -15.58 10.14
C PRO A 85 7.44 -14.79 11.44
N ASP A 86 6.97 -13.56 11.31
CA ASP A 86 6.74 -12.67 12.44
C ASP A 86 5.60 -13.22 13.32
N ARG A 87 5.86 -13.33 14.62
CA ARG A 87 4.90 -13.85 15.60
C ARG A 87 3.72 -12.92 15.85
N ARG A 88 3.87 -11.65 15.51
CA ARG A 88 2.82 -10.62 15.61
C ARG A 88 1.84 -10.69 14.45
N PHE A 89 2.32 -11.01 13.26
CA PHE A 89 1.53 -10.98 12.03
C PHE A 89 1.22 -12.42 11.58
N ARG A 90 0.18 -13.01 12.18
CA ARG A 90 -0.23 -14.41 12.01
C ARG A 90 -1.54 -14.50 11.22
N LEU A 91 -1.44 -14.34 9.90
CA LEU A 91 -2.60 -14.46 9.00
C LEU A 91 -3.02 -15.93 8.77
N ASP A 92 -2.21 -16.89 9.22
CA ASP A 92 -2.58 -18.30 9.34
C ASP A 92 -3.72 -18.55 10.32
N LEU A 93 -3.87 -17.69 11.33
CA LEU A 93 -5.02 -17.71 12.25
C LEU A 93 -6.19 -16.84 11.75
N HIS A 94 -5.98 -16.05 10.69
CA HIS A 94 -6.92 -15.05 10.17
C HIS A 94 -7.13 -15.23 8.66
N ARG A 95 -7.48 -16.46 8.25
CA ARG A 95 -7.70 -16.80 6.83
C ARG A 95 -8.73 -15.91 6.14
N HIS A 96 -9.72 -15.40 6.87
CA HIS A 96 -10.71 -14.46 6.36
C HIS A 96 -10.14 -13.13 5.82
N LEU A 97 -8.87 -12.83 6.10
CA LEU A 97 -8.16 -11.65 5.59
C LEU A 97 -7.49 -11.88 4.23
N TRP A 98 -7.53 -13.10 3.68
CA TRP A 98 -6.88 -13.42 2.39
C TRP A 98 -7.51 -14.58 1.60
N ASP A 99 -8.20 -15.53 2.23
CA ASP A 99 -8.89 -16.65 1.58
C ASP A 99 -10.33 -16.25 1.28
N ALA A 100 -10.68 -16.23 -0.01
CA ALA A 100 -11.99 -15.78 -0.47
C ALA A 100 -13.15 -16.56 0.18
N ARG A 101 -12.96 -17.87 0.42
CA ARG A 101 -13.98 -18.75 1.03
C ARG A 101 -14.26 -18.41 2.49
N ARG A 102 -13.27 -17.80 3.16
CA ARG A 102 -13.31 -17.46 4.58
C ARG A 102 -13.66 -15.99 4.80
N SER A 103 -13.71 -15.19 3.75
CA SER A 103 -14.02 -13.77 3.84
C SER A 103 -15.34 -13.44 4.57
N PRO A 104 -16.42 -14.26 4.54
CA PRO A 104 -17.62 -13.98 5.33
C PRO A 104 -17.38 -13.89 6.85
N GLU A 105 -16.35 -14.57 7.39
CA GLU A 105 -16.00 -14.51 8.82
C GLU A 105 -15.54 -13.12 9.27
N LEU A 106 -15.20 -12.23 8.32
CA LEU A 106 -14.92 -10.82 8.63
C LEU A 106 -16.05 -10.21 9.46
N ARG A 107 -17.31 -10.60 9.24
CA ARG A 107 -18.47 -10.09 9.99
C ARG A 107 -18.29 -10.22 11.50
N ASP A 108 -17.83 -11.38 11.94
CA ASP A 108 -17.77 -11.75 13.36
C ASP A 108 -16.38 -11.42 13.94
N ARG A 109 -15.32 -11.64 13.15
CA ARG A 109 -13.94 -11.55 13.62
C ARG A 109 -13.37 -10.13 13.61
N SER A 110 -13.98 -9.21 12.85
CA SER A 110 -13.58 -7.79 12.82
C SER A 110 -13.93 -6.99 14.07
N ALA A 111 -14.69 -7.57 15.01
CA ALA A 111 -15.17 -6.89 16.21
C ALA A 111 -14.12 -6.74 17.32
N GLY A 112 -12.93 -7.35 17.19
CA GLY A 112 -11.86 -7.25 18.20
C GLY A 112 -12.13 -8.04 19.48
N CYS A 113 -12.80 -9.20 19.39
CA CYS A 113 -13.14 -10.03 20.54
C CYS A 113 -11.94 -10.88 21.01
N TRP A 114 -11.16 -10.36 21.96
CA TRP A 114 -9.94 -11.05 22.45
C TRP A 114 -10.18 -12.48 22.98
N PRO A 115 -11.25 -12.81 23.73
CA PRO A 115 -11.46 -14.18 24.22
C PRO A 115 -11.63 -15.22 23.10
N ALA A 116 -12.36 -14.88 22.04
CA ALA A 116 -12.55 -15.79 20.90
C ALA A 116 -11.24 -16.03 20.15
N GLU A 117 -10.48 -14.95 19.92
CA GLU A 117 -9.19 -14.99 19.24
C GLU A 117 -8.10 -15.70 20.07
N ALA A 118 -8.11 -15.53 21.39
CA ALA A 118 -7.22 -16.24 22.30
C ALA A 118 -7.48 -17.76 22.27
N ARG A 119 -8.75 -18.19 22.21
CA ARG A 119 -9.09 -19.61 22.10
C ARG A 119 -8.56 -20.23 20.79
N ILE A 120 -8.63 -19.50 19.69
CA ILE A 120 -8.04 -19.92 18.40
C ILE A 120 -6.51 -20.01 18.50
N LEU A 121 -5.87 -19.05 19.15
CA LEU A 121 -4.41 -19.03 19.34
C LEU A 121 -3.90 -20.20 20.21
N LEU A 122 -4.62 -20.49 21.31
CA LEU A 122 -4.21 -21.45 22.32
C LEU A 122 -4.67 -22.88 22.02
N GLY A 123 -5.78 -23.04 21.30
CA GLY A 123 -6.45 -24.34 21.13
C GLY A 123 -7.22 -24.79 22.37
N GLY A 124 -7.48 -23.88 23.32
CA GLY A 124 -8.08 -24.16 24.62
C GLY A 124 -7.92 -22.99 25.60
N ASP A 125 -7.97 -23.29 26.89
CA ASP A 125 -7.70 -22.35 27.97
C ASP A 125 -6.19 -22.16 28.19
N GLY A 126 -5.79 -21.02 28.75
CA GLY A 126 -4.39 -20.74 29.05
C GLY A 126 -4.00 -19.27 29.01
N VAL A 127 -2.70 -19.02 29.20
CA VAL A 127 -2.14 -17.66 29.31
C VAL A 127 -1.69 -17.15 27.93
N PHE A 128 -2.01 -15.90 27.62
CA PHE A 128 -1.62 -15.21 26.39
C PHE A 128 -1.27 -13.73 26.65
N VAL A 129 -0.58 -13.10 25.70
CA VAL A 129 -0.19 -11.67 25.79
C VAL A 129 -0.90 -10.85 24.71
N VAL A 130 -1.50 -9.73 25.11
CA VAL A 130 -2.05 -8.73 24.19
C VAL A 130 -1.13 -7.53 24.10
N ARG A 131 -0.87 -7.04 22.88
CA ARG A 131 -0.09 -5.83 22.64
C ARG A 131 -1.02 -4.64 22.35
N ALA A 132 -1.27 -3.81 23.38
CA ALA A 132 -2.08 -2.60 23.28
C ALA A 132 -1.29 -1.35 22.82
N GLY A 133 -0.18 -1.52 22.10
CA GLY A 133 0.64 -0.43 21.54
C GLY A 133 2.15 -0.69 21.49
N ALA A 134 2.94 0.34 21.17
CA ALA A 134 4.38 0.21 20.95
C ALA A 134 5.14 -0.36 22.18
N ARG A 135 4.68 -0.04 23.40
CA ARG A 135 5.30 -0.44 24.66
C ARG A 135 4.31 -0.98 25.72
N ARG A 136 3.04 -1.15 25.36
CA ARG A 136 2.01 -1.63 26.29
C ARG A 136 1.69 -3.07 25.96
N ARG A 137 1.94 -3.95 26.93
CA ARG A 137 1.59 -5.38 26.88
C ARG A 137 0.80 -5.71 28.13
N VAL A 138 -0.14 -6.63 27.99
CA VAL A 138 -0.94 -7.15 29.10
C VAL A 138 -0.96 -8.66 28.99
N THR A 139 -0.56 -9.34 30.06
CA THR A 139 -0.68 -10.79 30.17
C THR A 139 -2.05 -11.15 30.75
N LEU A 140 -2.76 -12.02 30.04
CA LEU A 140 -4.12 -12.44 30.34
C LEU A 140 -4.19 -13.96 30.40
N GLU A 141 -5.06 -14.48 31.24
CA GLU A 141 -5.44 -15.89 31.29
C GLU A 141 -6.86 -16.03 30.77
N LEU A 142 -7.05 -16.93 29.81
CA LEU A 142 -8.36 -17.38 29.33
C LEU A 142 -8.76 -18.64 30.10
N SER A 143 -9.96 -18.61 30.64
CA SER A 143 -10.62 -19.75 31.28
C SER A 143 -12.08 -19.85 30.82
N ALA A 144 -12.77 -20.93 31.19
CA ALA A 144 -14.23 -21.05 31.04
C ALA A 144 -15.01 -19.82 31.56
N GLY A 145 -14.51 -19.17 32.61
CA GLY A 145 -15.12 -17.97 33.22
C GLY A 145 -14.80 -16.64 32.51
N GLY A 146 -14.05 -16.65 31.41
CA GLY A 146 -13.65 -15.46 30.66
C GLY A 146 -12.16 -15.14 30.79
N ILE A 147 -11.81 -13.85 30.61
CA ILE A 147 -10.43 -13.37 30.63
C ILE A 147 -10.11 -12.62 31.93
N ARG A 148 -8.96 -12.92 32.53
CA ARG A 148 -8.45 -12.25 33.73
C ARG A 148 -7.00 -11.82 33.52
N ARG A 149 -6.64 -10.65 34.05
CA ARG A 149 -5.24 -10.20 34.05
C ARG A 149 -4.41 -11.00 35.05
N VAL A 150 -3.23 -11.44 34.62
CA VAL A 150 -2.26 -12.15 35.45
C VAL A 150 -0.91 -11.42 35.44
N PRO A 151 -0.03 -11.65 36.42
CA PRO A 151 1.33 -11.11 36.40
C PRO A 151 2.10 -11.55 35.14
N ASP A 152 3.02 -10.70 34.68
CA ASP A 152 3.87 -11.06 33.55
C ASP A 152 4.77 -12.25 33.93
N SER A 153 4.76 -13.28 33.08
CA SER A 153 5.57 -14.49 33.28
C SER A 153 6.87 -14.43 32.46
N ALA A 154 7.95 -14.99 33.01
CA ALA A 154 9.20 -15.21 32.28
C ALA A 154 9.08 -16.31 31.19
N ALA A 155 7.99 -17.10 31.22
CA ALA A 155 7.73 -18.12 30.21
C ALA A 155 7.45 -17.50 28.84
N ARG A 156 7.71 -18.29 27.78
CA ARG A 156 7.45 -17.88 26.39
C ARG A 156 5.95 -17.98 26.07
N VAL A 157 5.19 -17.01 26.57
CA VAL A 157 3.73 -16.94 26.42
C VAL A 157 3.34 -16.58 24.97
N PRO A 158 2.34 -17.27 24.36
CA PRO A 158 1.80 -16.89 23.04
C PRO A 158 1.28 -15.45 23.01
N MET A 159 1.57 -14.73 21.93
CA MET A 159 1.09 -13.36 21.74
C MET A 159 -0.11 -13.35 20.78
N LEU A 160 -1.16 -12.62 21.17
CA LEU A 160 -2.32 -12.39 20.33
C LEU A 160 -1.89 -11.68 19.03
N PRO A 161 -2.28 -12.18 17.84
CA PRO A 161 -1.92 -11.55 16.59
C PRO A 161 -2.46 -10.12 16.46
N ASP A 162 -1.75 -9.26 15.73
CA ASP A 162 -2.09 -7.84 15.60
C ASP A 162 -3.52 -7.60 15.11
N ALA A 163 -3.96 -8.38 14.12
CA ALA A 163 -5.29 -8.31 13.55
C ALA A 163 -6.43 -8.56 14.57
N ALA A 164 -6.15 -9.28 15.65
CA ALA A 164 -7.11 -9.58 16.72
C ALA A 164 -7.10 -8.56 17.85
N THR A 165 -6.11 -7.65 17.90
CA THR A 165 -5.93 -6.73 19.03
C THR A 165 -6.87 -5.53 19.01
N TRP A 166 -7.40 -5.17 17.84
CA TRP A 166 -8.24 -3.98 17.66
C TRP A 166 -9.47 -4.32 16.80
N VAL A 167 -10.50 -3.48 16.90
CA VAL A 167 -11.59 -3.48 15.92
C VAL A 167 -11.01 -3.15 14.54
N ALA A 168 -11.40 -3.89 13.51
CA ALA A 168 -10.92 -3.63 12.16
C ALA A 168 -11.31 -2.20 11.71
N PRO A 169 -10.39 -1.43 11.09
CA PRO A 169 -10.67 -0.06 10.67
C PRO A 169 -11.92 0.07 9.81
N ASP A 170 -12.13 -0.85 8.86
CA ASP A 170 -13.29 -0.85 7.96
C ASP A 170 -14.60 -0.92 8.74
N ARG A 171 -14.68 -1.79 9.75
CA ARG A 171 -15.85 -1.92 10.63
C ARG A 171 -16.06 -0.65 11.46
N ALA A 172 -14.99 -0.06 11.99
CA ALA A 172 -15.07 1.15 12.78
C ALA A 172 -15.57 2.33 11.93
N LEU A 173 -15.03 2.50 10.73
CA LEU A 173 -15.40 3.56 9.79
C LEU A 173 -16.83 3.43 9.28
N LEU A 174 -17.26 2.21 8.92
CA LEU A 174 -18.65 1.94 8.55
C LEU A 174 -19.63 2.25 9.68
N ARG A 175 -19.35 1.78 10.90
CA ARG A 175 -20.20 2.05 12.07
C ARG A 175 -20.30 3.53 12.40
N ALA A 176 -19.22 4.28 12.16
CA ALA A 176 -19.18 5.72 12.36
C ALA A 176 -19.81 6.52 11.20
N GLY A 177 -20.24 5.86 10.11
CA GLY A 177 -20.77 6.53 8.92
C GLY A 177 -19.73 7.35 8.14
N LEU A 178 -18.44 7.12 8.38
CA LEU A 178 -17.33 7.89 7.78
C LEU A 178 -16.87 7.32 6.44
N MET A 179 -17.41 6.18 6.03
CA MET A 179 -17.03 5.49 4.80
C MET A 179 -18.25 4.79 4.21
N SER A 180 -18.43 4.88 2.89
CA SER A 180 -19.40 4.08 2.16
C SER A 180 -18.86 2.67 1.89
N PRO A 181 -19.69 1.61 1.92
CA PRO A 181 -19.30 0.28 1.46
C PRO A 181 -18.75 0.25 0.02
N ASP A 182 -19.12 1.21 -0.84
CA ASP A 182 -18.61 1.31 -2.22
C ASP A 182 -17.08 1.55 -2.28
N LEU A 183 -16.50 2.12 -1.23
CA LEU A 183 -15.07 2.41 -1.11
C LEU A 183 -14.27 1.23 -0.54
N LEU A 184 -14.94 0.17 -0.09
CA LEU A 184 -14.28 -1.01 0.46
C LEU A 184 -13.92 -2.04 -0.61
N HIS A 185 -12.98 -2.91 -0.27
CA HIS A 185 -12.74 -4.11 -1.05
C HIS A 185 -14.05 -4.93 -1.19
N PRO A 186 -14.41 -5.47 -2.38
CA PRO A 186 -15.69 -6.14 -2.60
C PRO A 186 -16.04 -7.22 -1.56
N LEU A 187 -15.07 -8.08 -1.23
CA LEU A 187 -15.27 -9.13 -0.20
C LEU A 187 -15.45 -8.57 1.21
N VAL A 188 -14.86 -7.42 1.52
CA VAL A 188 -15.03 -6.75 2.83
C VAL A 188 -16.40 -6.09 2.88
N ALA A 189 -16.80 -5.38 1.82
CA ALA A 189 -18.13 -4.80 1.68
C ALA A 189 -19.22 -5.87 1.82
N ALA A 190 -19.11 -6.97 1.09
CA ALA A 190 -20.08 -8.08 1.14
C ALA A 190 -20.19 -8.69 2.55
N ALA A 191 -19.08 -8.80 3.28
CA ALA A 191 -19.09 -9.37 4.62
C ALA A 191 -19.68 -8.41 5.67
N LEU A 192 -19.31 -7.12 5.61
CA LEU A 192 -19.65 -6.12 6.63
C LEU A 192 -20.96 -5.35 6.35
N ALA A 193 -21.39 -5.27 5.10
CA ALA A 193 -22.58 -4.57 4.63
C ALA A 193 -23.31 -5.42 3.56
N PRO A 194 -23.95 -6.54 3.95
CA PRO A 194 -24.53 -7.51 3.03
C PRO A 194 -25.66 -6.95 2.16
N ASP A 195 -26.39 -5.95 2.68
CA ASP A 195 -27.56 -5.36 2.01
C ASP A 195 -27.17 -4.25 1.03
N HIS A 196 -25.87 -3.98 0.86
CA HIS A 196 -25.38 -2.91 0.01
C HIS A 196 -25.31 -3.33 -1.47
N VAL A 197 -25.99 -2.58 -2.33
CA VAL A 197 -25.90 -2.73 -3.79
C VAL A 197 -24.91 -1.72 -4.35
N ARG A 198 -23.81 -2.21 -4.93
CA ARG A 198 -22.72 -1.38 -5.44
C ARG A 198 -23.14 -0.59 -6.69
N LYS A 199 -22.81 0.70 -6.73
CA LYS A 199 -22.95 1.53 -7.93
C LYS A 199 -21.65 1.57 -8.75
N PRO A 200 -21.71 1.64 -10.09
CA PRO A 200 -20.52 1.86 -10.91
C PRO A 200 -19.95 3.25 -10.62
N ALA A 201 -18.62 3.36 -10.55
CA ALA A 201 -17.94 4.64 -10.41
C ALA A 201 -17.96 5.41 -11.74
N ALA A 202 -18.29 6.71 -11.70
CA ALA A 202 -18.19 7.59 -12.85
C ALA A 202 -16.72 8.02 -13.07
N ALA A 203 -16.24 7.96 -14.31
CA ALA A 203 -14.94 8.48 -14.70
C ALA A 203 -15.01 10.01 -14.83
N GLY A 204 -14.09 10.73 -14.19
CA GLY A 204 -13.97 12.18 -14.30
C GLY A 204 -13.18 12.58 -15.56
N THR A 205 -13.56 13.69 -16.19
CA THR A 205 -12.90 14.29 -17.35
C THR A 205 -12.35 15.67 -16.98
N SER A 206 -11.07 15.94 -17.23
CA SER A 206 -10.47 17.27 -17.06
C SER A 206 -10.59 18.10 -18.34
N GLY A 207 -11.04 19.35 -18.24
CA GLY A 207 -11.17 20.31 -19.35
C GLY A 207 -9.97 21.27 -19.50
N PRO A 208 -10.01 22.20 -20.49
CA PRO A 208 -8.97 23.20 -20.73
C PRO A 208 -8.76 24.14 -19.55
N ARG A 209 -7.53 24.63 -19.36
CA ARG A 209 -7.14 25.45 -18.21
C ARG A 209 -6.95 26.92 -18.58
N PRO A 210 -7.50 27.87 -17.80
CA PRO A 210 -7.32 29.30 -18.04
C PRO A 210 -5.96 29.81 -17.52
N VAL A 211 -5.33 30.72 -18.25
CA VAL A 211 -4.09 31.43 -17.92
C VAL A 211 -4.21 32.89 -18.35
N ARG A 212 -3.79 33.83 -17.50
CA ARG A 212 -3.82 35.26 -17.83
C ARG A 212 -2.59 35.66 -18.63
N CYS A 213 -2.77 36.05 -19.88
CA CYS A 213 -1.71 36.41 -20.83
C CYS A 213 -1.97 37.82 -21.39
N ARG A 214 -0.98 38.73 -21.27
CA ARG A 214 -1.06 40.12 -21.78
C ARG A 214 -2.38 40.87 -21.44
N GLY A 215 -2.97 40.57 -20.27
CA GLY A 215 -4.21 41.20 -19.79
C GLY A 215 -5.51 40.46 -20.11
N ALA A 216 -5.49 39.47 -21.02
CA ALA A 216 -6.62 38.62 -21.39
C ALA A 216 -6.54 37.21 -20.76
N GLU A 217 -7.65 36.48 -20.72
CA GLU A 217 -7.70 35.09 -20.27
C GLU A 217 -7.57 34.16 -21.49
N HIS A 218 -6.49 33.39 -21.53
CA HIS A 218 -6.17 32.41 -22.58
C HIS A 218 -6.33 30.99 -22.03
N ARG A 219 -6.54 30.02 -22.91
CA ARG A 219 -6.75 28.62 -22.57
C ARG A 219 -5.55 27.80 -23.02
N ILE A 220 -5.14 26.90 -22.15
CA ILE A 220 -4.16 25.86 -22.44
C ILE A 220 -4.90 24.53 -22.45
N GLY A 221 -4.72 23.78 -23.52
CA GLY A 221 -5.33 22.46 -23.69
C GLY A 221 -4.46 21.57 -24.55
N LEU A 222 -4.84 20.30 -24.63
CA LEU A 222 -4.14 19.32 -25.46
C LEU A 222 -4.59 19.46 -26.93
N VAL A 223 -3.63 19.64 -27.83
CA VAL A 223 -3.83 19.51 -29.29
C VAL A 223 -2.90 18.43 -29.80
N GLY A 224 -3.46 17.33 -30.30
CA GLY A 224 -2.66 16.19 -30.77
C GLY A 224 -1.75 15.59 -29.69
N GLY A 225 -2.14 15.67 -28.42
CA GLY A 225 -1.35 15.14 -27.32
C GLY A 225 -0.14 15.99 -26.92
N VAL A 226 -0.16 17.29 -27.17
CA VAL A 226 0.82 18.26 -26.66
C VAL A 226 0.07 19.44 -26.05
N LEU A 227 0.53 19.92 -24.89
CA LEU A 227 0.02 21.16 -24.31
C LEU A 227 0.28 22.33 -25.26
N ALA A 228 -0.80 22.92 -25.77
CA ALA A 228 -0.77 24.05 -26.67
C ALA A 228 -1.58 25.21 -26.09
N PRO A 229 -1.10 26.46 -26.25
CA PRO A 229 -1.94 27.61 -25.99
C PRO A 229 -2.95 27.75 -27.14
N LEU A 230 -4.22 27.50 -26.84
CA LEU A 230 -5.29 27.40 -27.84
C LEU A 230 -5.64 28.75 -28.49
N ASP A 231 -5.26 29.84 -27.81
CA ASP A 231 -5.59 31.21 -28.20
C ASP A 231 -4.38 31.96 -28.84
N HIS A 232 -3.32 31.25 -29.24
CA HIS A 232 -2.18 31.80 -29.97
C HIS A 232 -1.98 31.11 -31.33
N SER A 233 -1.60 31.88 -32.35
CA SER A 233 -1.24 31.31 -33.65
C SER A 233 0.18 30.74 -33.65
N ALA A 234 0.47 29.77 -34.52
CA ALA A 234 1.79 29.16 -34.63
C ALA A 234 2.90 30.19 -34.95
N ASP A 235 2.60 31.22 -35.76
CA ASP A 235 3.54 32.29 -36.09
C ASP A 235 3.81 33.22 -34.90
N GLU A 236 2.80 33.46 -34.08
CA GLU A 236 2.94 34.23 -32.85
C GLU A 236 3.81 33.49 -31.83
N ILE A 237 3.58 32.18 -31.64
CA ILE A 237 4.42 31.33 -30.77
C ILE A 237 5.87 31.33 -31.24
N ARG A 238 6.11 31.11 -32.54
CA ARG A 238 7.47 31.03 -33.10
C ARG A 238 8.23 32.34 -32.96
N ARG A 239 7.56 33.48 -33.14
CA ARG A 239 8.15 34.81 -32.89
C ARG A 239 8.53 34.98 -31.42
N GLU A 240 7.64 34.56 -30.52
CA GLU A 240 7.89 34.67 -29.08
C GLU A 240 9.07 33.80 -28.64
N GLU A 241 9.16 32.55 -29.12
CA GLU A 241 10.29 31.65 -28.85
C GLU A 241 11.64 32.27 -29.28
N LEU A 242 11.66 32.98 -30.41
CA LEU A 242 12.84 33.72 -30.87
C LEU A 242 13.16 34.93 -29.97
N LEU A 243 12.14 35.62 -29.47
CA LEU A 243 12.32 36.76 -28.56
C LEU A 243 12.83 36.33 -27.19
N VAL A 244 12.43 35.15 -26.69
CA VAL A 244 12.96 34.57 -25.45
C VAL A 244 14.47 34.41 -25.49
N ALA A 245 15.03 33.99 -26.63
CA ALA A 245 16.47 33.86 -26.80
C ALA A 245 17.23 35.20 -26.68
N LEU A 246 16.54 36.33 -26.87
CA LEU A 246 17.12 37.69 -26.84
C LEU A 246 16.81 38.45 -25.54
N SER A 247 15.62 38.28 -24.96
CA SER A 247 15.13 39.04 -23.80
C SER A 247 14.98 38.22 -22.51
N GLY A 248 15.04 36.88 -22.62
CA GLY A 248 15.02 35.94 -21.50
C GLY A 248 13.66 35.68 -20.84
N THR A 249 12.59 36.40 -21.20
CA THR A 249 11.28 36.25 -20.53
C THR A 249 10.19 35.79 -21.51
N PRO A 250 9.68 34.55 -21.41
CA PRO A 250 8.60 34.07 -22.27
C PRO A 250 7.23 34.67 -21.94
N LEU A 251 6.27 34.56 -22.87
CA LEU A 251 4.86 34.82 -22.59
C LEU A 251 4.33 33.99 -21.40
N PRO A 252 3.38 34.53 -20.59
CA PRO A 252 2.75 33.77 -19.51
C PRO A 252 2.16 32.42 -19.91
N CYS A 253 1.61 32.29 -21.14
CA CYS A 253 1.14 31.01 -21.66
C CYS A 253 2.28 30.00 -21.86
N LEU A 254 3.42 30.42 -22.42
CA LEU A 254 4.59 29.54 -22.60
C LEU A 254 5.26 29.23 -21.26
N GLN A 255 5.31 30.20 -20.34
CA GLN A 255 5.77 29.99 -18.96
C GLN A 255 4.89 28.98 -18.22
N ALA A 256 3.56 29.04 -18.41
CA ALA A 256 2.62 28.11 -17.81
C ALA A 256 2.78 26.68 -18.37
N ILE A 257 3.03 26.54 -19.68
CA ILE A 257 3.38 25.25 -20.29
C ILE A 257 4.71 24.74 -19.74
N ASP A 258 5.76 25.55 -19.70
CA ASP A 258 7.07 25.18 -19.14
C ASP A 258 7.00 24.82 -17.64
N ALA A 259 6.12 25.49 -16.89
CA ALA A 259 5.87 25.19 -15.48
C ALA A 259 5.14 23.85 -15.32
N ALA A 260 4.12 23.58 -16.15
CA ALA A 260 3.40 22.30 -16.17
C ALA A 260 4.34 21.12 -16.47
N HIS A 261 5.31 21.30 -17.37
CA HIS A 261 6.31 20.27 -17.67
C HIS A 261 7.33 20.04 -16.53
N ARG A 262 7.75 21.09 -15.82
CA ARG A 262 8.78 20.99 -14.76
C ARG A 262 8.23 20.60 -13.39
N SER A 263 7.04 21.08 -13.07
CA SER A 263 6.37 20.92 -11.78
C SER A 263 4.85 20.88 -11.99
N PRO A 264 4.29 19.78 -12.49
CA PRO A 264 2.85 19.68 -12.66
C PRO A 264 2.18 19.83 -11.30
N GLU A 265 1.10 20.61 -11.24
CA GLU A 265 0.28 20.75 -10.02
C GLU A 265 -0.27 19.39 -9.53
N SER A 266 -0.39 18.39 -10.41
CA SER A 266 -0.74 17.02 -10.07
C SER A 266 0.42 16.19 -9.50
N LEU A 267 1.65 16.73 -9.35
CA LEU A 267 2.83 15.96 -8.92
C LEU A 267 2.63 15.23 -7.58
N VAL A 268 1.89 15.84 -6.64
CA VAL A 268 1.56 15.23 -5.36
C VAL A 268 0.67 13.99 -5.55
N ASP A 269 -0.32 14.08 -6.45
CA ASP A 269 -1.23 12.99 -6.77
C ASP A 269 -0.51 11.87 -7.54
N VAL A 270 0.35 12.24 -8.49
CA VAL A 270 1.22 11.30 -9.22
C VAL A 270 2.14 10.58 -8.22
N ARG A 271 2.81 11.30 -7.32
CA ARG A 271 3.64 10.73 -6.25
C ARG A 271 2.84 9.75 -5.40
N ALA A 272 1.66 10.15 -4.94
CA ALA A 272 0.80 9.32 -4.12
C ALA A 272 0.42 8.03 -4.87
N ARG A 273 0.01 8.12 -6.13
CA ARG A 273 -0.31 6.95 -6.97
C ARG A 273 0.89 6.03 -7.15
N LEU A 274 2.08 6.58 -7.45
CA LEU A 274 3.32 5.81 -7.59
C LEU A 274 3.74 5.11 -6.29
N ASP A 275 3.68 5.82 -5.15
CA ASP A 275 3.99 5.25 -3.83
C ASP A 275 2.98 4.15 -3.44
N HIS A 276 1.76 4.20 -3.99
CA HIS A 276 0.74 3.17 -3.86
C HIS A 276 0.76 2.12 -4.99
N GLY A 277 1.75 2.15 -5.89
CA GLY A 277 1.92 1.18 -6.97
C GLY A 277 0.93 1.29 -8.13
N ASP A 278 0.14 2.37 -8.18
CA ASP A 278 -0.76 2.72 -9.29
C ASP A 278 0.01 3.49 -10.37
N ALA A 279 0.94 2.79 -11.04
CA ALA A 279 1.72 3.39 -12.12
C ALA A 279 0.86 3.75 -13.34
N ALA A 280 -0.17 2.96 -13.63
CA ALA A 280 -1.06 3.22 -14.77
C ALA A 280 -1.88 4.49 -14.55
N GLY A 281 -2.48 4.67 -13.37
CA GLY A 281 -3.20 5.89 -13.05
C GLY A 281 -2.28 7.10 -12.90
N ALA A 282 -1.05 6.92 -12.40
CA ALA A 282 -0.06 7.98 -12.38
C ALA A 282 0.30 8.45 -13.79
N LEU A 283 0.54 7.51 -14.72
CA LEU A 283 0.80 7.82 -16.12
C LEU A 283 -0.40 8.45 -16.80
N ALA A 284 -1.62 7.94 -16.59
CA ALA A 284 -2.83 8.53 -17.14
C ALA A 284 -3.01 10.00 -16.72
N VAL A 285 -2.72 10.34 -15.45
CA VAL A 285 -2.74 11.74 -14.99
C VAL A 285 -1.69 12.60 -15.69
N VAL A 286 -0.51 12.03 -15.97
CA VAL A 286 0.57 12.73 -16.70
C VAL A 286 0.21 12.88 -18.18
N GLU A 287 -0.34 11.83 -18.81
CA GLU A 287 -0.80 11.82 -20.20
C GLU A 287 -1.98 12.78 -20.39
N ASP A 288 -2.92 12.85 -19.46
CA ASP A 288 -4.02 13.83 -19.48
C ASP A 288 -3.52 15.28 -19.33
N LEU A 289 -2.39 15.47 -18.63
CA LEU A 289 -1.84 16.79 -18.37
C LEU A 289 -0.90 17.27 -19.48
N LEU A 290 0.05 16.45 -19.88
CA LEU A 290 1.13 16.82 -20.81
C LEU A 290 0.86 16.28 -22.22
N GLY A 291 0.02 15.24 -22.32
CA GLY A 291 -0.24 14.46 -23.52
C GLY A 291 0.59 13.17 -23.61
N PRO A 292 0.15 12.18 -24.40
CA PRO A 292 0.75 10.84 -24.46
C PRO A 292 2.18 10.80 -25.02
N ASP A 293 2.54 11.73 -25.91
CA ASP A 293 3.86 11.79 -26.56
C ASP A 293 4.76 12.90 -25.98
N ALA A 294 4.39 13.44 -24.82
CA ALA A 294 5.15 14.52 -24.19
C ALA A 294 6.55 14.04 -23.78
N LEU A 295 7.59 14.64 -24.36
CA LEU A 295 8.96 14.44 -23.92
C LEU A 295 9.17 15.09 -22.55
N LEU A 296 9.27 14.24 -21.52
CA LEU A 296 9.56 14.69 -20.17
C LEU A 296 10.96 15.29 -20.09
N ARG A 297 11.03 16.59 -19.83
CA ARG A 297 12.28 17.28 -19.53
C ARG A 297 12.75 16.92 -18.12
N SER A 298 14.06 17.03 -17.88
CA SER A 298 14.64 16.88 -16.54
C SER A 298 13.96 17.81 -15.53
N GLY A 299 13.61 17.28 -14.37
CA GLY A 299 12.81 17.98 -13.37
C GLY A 299 12.13 17.02 -12.40
N ALA A 300 11.37 17.57 -11.45
CA ALA A 300 10.81 16.79 -10.36
C ALA A 300 9.90 15.64 -10.83
N LEU A 301 9.09 15.84 -11.87
CA LEU A 301 8.26 14.75 -12.41
C LEU A 301 9.10 13.61 -13.01
N HIS A 302 10.12 13.96 -13.81
CA HIS A 302 11.02 13.00 -14.44
C HIS A 302 11.78 12.17 -13.39
N ASP A 303 12.42 12.84 -12.42
CA ASP A 303 13.22 12.20 -11.36
C ASP A 303 12.38 11.20 -10.56
N GLU A 304 11.10 11.51 -10.40
CA GLU A 304 10.18 10.74 -9.61
C GLU A 304 9.62 9.51 -10.35
N LEU A 305 9.42 9.62 -11.67
CA LEU A 305 9.13 8.48 -12.53
C LEU A 305 10.35 7.57 -12.69
N GLU A 306 11.53 8.16 -12.82
CA GLU A 306 12.80 7.44 -12.84
C GLU A 306 13.03 6.68 -11.51
N THR A 307 12.81 7.34 -10.38
CA THR A 307 12.87 6.71 -9.05
C THR A 307 11.89 5.54 -8.95
N ALA A 308 10.66 5.68 -9.46
CA ALA A 308 9.68 4.60 -9.47
C ALA A 308 10.13 3.42 -10.36
N ALA A 309 10.75 3.69 -11.52
CA ALA A 309 11.32 2.67 -12.40
C ALA A 309 12.49 1.93 -11.72
N GLN A 310 13.41 2.65 -11.09
CA GLN A 310 14.53 2.07 -10.33
C GLN A 310 14.04 1.18 -9.18
N ARG A 311 13.03 1.63 -8.43
CA ARG A 311 12.37 0.82 -7.38
C ARG A 311 11.79 -0.49 -7.93
N ARG A 312 11.20 -0.46 -9.11
CA ARG A 312 10.65 -1.67 -9.78
C ARG A 312 11.77 -2.67 -10.11
N VAL A 313 12.93 -2.19 -10.55
CA VAL A 313 14.12 -3.04 -10.78
C VAL A 313 14.63 -3.63 -9.47
N ALA A 314 14.80 -2.80 -8.44
CA ALA A 314 15.26 -3.25 -7.11
C ALA A 314 14.32 -4.31 -6.51
N TYR A 315 13.01 -4.12 -6.64
CA TYR A 315 12.00 -5.12 -6.25
C TYR A 315 12.14 -6.41 -7.06
N GLY A 316 12.40 -6.32 -8.37
CA GLY A 316 12.66 -7.47 -9.23
C GLY A 316 13.84 -8.31 -8.74
N LEU A 317 14.96 -7.66 -8.40
CA LEU A 317 16.16 -8.29 -7.85
C LEU A 317 15.92 -8.93 -6.48
N PHE A 318 15.16 -8.27 -5.61
CA PHE A 318 14.73 -8.85 -4.34
C PHE A 318 13.90 -10.11 -4.55
N ARG A 319 12.88 -10.04 -5.43
CA ARG A 319 11.97 -11.15 -5.69
C ARG A 319 12.67 -12.38 -6.27
N SER A 320 13.71 -12.19 -7.08
CA SER A 320 14.50 -13.28 -7.64
C SER A 320 15.58 -13.83 -6.70
N GLY A 321 15.75 -13.27 -5.50
CA GLY A 321 16.81 -13.66 -4.58
C GLY A 321 18.22 -13.22 -5.03
N LEU A 322 18.32 -12.33 -6.02
CA LEU A 322 19.60 -11.81 -6.54
C LEU A 322 20.12 -10.60 -5.75
N ALA A 323 19.39 -10.20 -4.72
CA ALA A 323 19.76 -9.15 -3.79
C ALA A 323 20.96 -9.58 -2.93
N GLY A 324 22.16 -9.25 -3.39
CA GLY A 324 23.43 -9.67 -2.80
C GLY A 324 24.57 -9.77 -3.81
N VAL A 325 24.26 -9.79 -5.10
CA VAL A 325 25.24 -9.68 -6.19
C VAL A 325 25.56 -8.20 -6.43
N GLY A 326 26.45 -7.63 -5.61
CA GLY A 326 27.30 -6.51 -6.06
C GLY A 326 26.70 -5.09 -6.14
N LEU A 327 25.64 -4.73 -5.43
CA LEU A 327 25.26 -3.32 -5.26
C LEU A 327 25.41 -2.92 -3.79
N LYS A 328 26.41 -2.09 -3.50
CA LYS A 328 26.54 -1.39 -2.21
C LYS A 328 25.23 -0.65 -1.97
N THR A 329 24.52 -1.04 -0.91
CA THR A 329 23.35 -0.33 -0.41
C THR A 329 23.67 1.16 -0.36
N PRO A 330 22.99 2.04 -1.13
CA PRO A 330 23.18 3.46 -0.92
C PRO A 330 22.75 3.75 0.51
N ALA A 331 23.65 4.35 1.29
CA ALA A 331 23.33 4.83 2.62
C ALA A 331 22.06 5.68 2.50
N ARG A 332 21.06 5.36 3.33
CA ARG A 332 19.79 6.11 3.47
C ARG A 332 19.95 7.56 3.04
N ALA A 333 19.47 7.91 1.85
CA ALA A 333 19.12 9.29 1.57
C ALA A 333 17.98 9.61 2.55
N ARG A 334 18.32 10.24 3.67
CA ARG A 334 17.35 10.87 4.56
C ARG A 334 16.57 11.82 3.66
N ARG A 335 15.28 11.52 3.41
CA ARG A 335 14.32 12.51 2.91
C ARG A 335 14.56 13.82 3.69
N PRO A 336 14.65 14.98 3.02
CA PRO A 336 14.88 16.25 3.71
C PRO A 336 13.85 16.44 4.82
N ARG A 337 14.33 16.71 6.03
CA ARG A 337 13.50 16.96 7.21
C ARG A 337 12.90 18.37 7.15
N ASN A 338 12.00 18.63 6.23
CA ASN A 338 11.24 19.88 6.22
C ASN A 338 9.77 19.60 6.49
N MET A 339 9.46 19.46 7.78
CA MET A 339 8.30 20.01 8.49
C MET A 339 8.25 19.34 9.87
N ARG A 340 9.08 19.85 10.78
CA ARG A 340 8.83 19.72 12.21
C ARG A 340 7.66 20.65 12.54
N SER A 341 6.49 20.06 12.75
CA SER A 341 5.42 20.64 13.55
C SER A 341 4.70 19.51 14.25
N HIS A 342 5.22 19.12 15.42
CA HIS A 342 4.35 18.59 16.47
C HIS A 342 3.47 19.76 16.94
N PRO A 343 2.17 19.51 17.17
CA PRO A 343 1.76 19.11 18.51
C PRO A 343 1.07 17.75 18.54
N ARG A 344 1.25 17.07 19.67
CA ARG A 344 0.48 15.90 20.08
C ARG A 344 -0.94 16.35 20.39
N HIS A 345 -1.94 15.77 19.73
CA HIS A 345 -3.28 15.69 20.30
C HIS A 345 -3.60 14.23 20.60
N THR A 346 -3.48 13.92 21.89
CA THR A 346 -4.24 12.89 22.60
C THR A 346 -5.72 13.03 22.26
N MET A 347 -6.33 11.98 21.71
CA MET A 347 -7.75 11.75 21.92
C MET A 347 -7.89 10.61 22.92
N ALA A 348 -8.23 11.01 24.14
CA ALA A 348 -8.89 10.15 25.10
C ALA A 348 -10.36 10.06 24.69
N ARG A 349 -10.86 8.84 24.45
CA ARG A 349 -11.99 8.23 25.15
C ARG A 349 -12.19 6.82 24.65
#